data_AF-A0A952SXL2-F1
#
_entry.id   AF-A0A952SXL2-F1
#
_cell.length_a   1.000
_cell.length_b   1.000
_cell.length_c   1.000
_cell.angle_alpha   90.00
_cell.angle_beta   90.00
_cell.angle_gamma   90.00
#
_symmetry.space_group_name_H-M   'P 1'
#
loop_
_entity.id
_entity.type
_entity.pdbx_description
1 polymer ?
#
loop_
_entity_poly.entity_id
_entity_poly.type
_entity_poly.pdbx_seq_one_letter_code
_entity_poly.pdbx_strand_id
1 'polypeptide(L)'
;MQDTTLVSPRSLSIGIVWFMIALGCAPDGNRDNPFRVENEALKRQLAKQESLLGSLQDGNKVMQQQIDLLNQELRDAKSSMEATKADAKRLNEHMELQLAETKRMIANQMAESLKVEEKGAQSDTLPRPMPTVAKVVEDALARNGYHLKVSVKTDQRAVYVTERKISSPATLEVTGSRNQYLVSLEALPDSVTKLGVKAEFERVAQGGRILSVSHEETTEIERRLITEINKALESPSKT
;
A
#
# COMPACT_ATOMS: atom_id res chain seq x y z
N MET A 1 129.83 -67.11 18.15
CA MET A 1 129.16 -68.17 18.95
C MET A 1 127.95 -67.53 19.62
N GLN A 2 126.77 -67.97 19.18
CA GLN A 2 125.41 -67.94 19.76
C GLN A 2 125.15 -66.95 20.92
N ASP A 3 124.40 -65.87 20.68
CA ASP A 3 122.92 -65.76 20.71
C ASP A 3 122.30 -65.86 22.11
N THR A 4 121.89 -64.71 22.65
CA THR A 4 120.56 -64.59 23.28
C THR A 4 120.07 -63.14 23.24
N THR A 5 119.13 -62.94 22.34
CA THR A 5 118.08 -61.93 22.23
C THR A 5 117.66 -61.18 23.52
N LEU A 6 117.50 -59.85 23.44
CA LEU A 6 116.17 -59.23 23.58
C LEU A 6 116.13 -57.80 23.00
N VAL A 7 115.19 -57.62 22.07
CA VAL A 7 114.66 -56.41 21.41
C VAL A 7 114.16 -55.41 22.47
N SER A 8 114.38 -54.09 22.41
CA SER A 8 113.54 -53.08 21.75
C SER A 8 113.81 -51.67 22.35
N PRO A 9 113.40 -50.57 21.69
CA PRO A 9 114.20 -49.36 21.58
C PRO A 9 113.72 -48.16 22.40
N ARG A 10 114.64 -47.19 22.47
CA ARG A 10 114.43 -45.74 22.49
C ARG A 10 113.08 -45.32 21.86
N SER A 11 112.13 -44.84 22.67
CA SER A 11 111.18 -43.75 22.35
C SER A 11 109.98 -43.78 23.31
N LEU A 12 110.11 -43.17 24.50
CA LEU A 12 108.96 -43.02 25.40
C LEU A 12 109.12 -41.76 26.25
N SER A 13 109.11 -40.59 25.59
CA SER A 13 109.21 -39.29 26.27
C SER A 13 108.42 -38.16 25.58
N ILE A 14 107.58 -38.47 24.59
CA ILE A 14 106.75 -37.48 23.86
C ILE A 14 105.25 -37.85 23.94
N GLY A 15 104.88 -38.90 24.68
CA GLY A 15 103.49 -39.35 24.84
C GLY A 15 102.74 -38.79 26.07
N ILE A 16 103.38 -38.00 26.94
CA ILE A 16 102.80 -37.59 28.24
C ILE A 16 102.30 -36.13 28.24
N VAL A 17 102.66 -35.32 27.23
CA VAL A 17 102.15 -33.94 27.10
C VAL A 17 100.86 -33.86 26.25
N TRP A 18 100.51 -34.94 25.53
CA TRP A 18 99.26 -35.05 24.78
C TRP A 18 98.18 -35.89 25.47
N PHE A 19 98.48 -36.43 26.67
CA PHE A 19 97.54 -37.17 27.51
C PHE A 19 96.98 -36.33 28.69
N MET A 20 97.35 -35.05 28.77
CA MET A 20 96.74 -34.06 29.69
C MET A 20 95.69 -33.19 28.99
N ILE A 21 95.16 -33.65 27.84
CA ILE A 21 93.99 -33.08 27.14
C ILE A 21 92.77 -34.03 27.27
N ALA A 22 92.92 -35.22 27.85
CA ALA A 22 91.87 -36.26 27.86
C ALA A 22 91.38 -36.70 29.26
N LEU A 23 91.79 -36.06 30.35
CA LEU A 23 91.21 -36.28 31.68
C LEU A 23 90.83 -34.95 32.35
N GLY A 24 89.74 -34.39 31.85
CA GLY A 24 89.01 -33.25 32.42
C GLY A 24 87.54 -33.30 32.02
N CYS A 25 86.97 -34.52 31.93
CA CYS A 25 85.53 -34.73 31.80
C CYS A 25 84.94 -34.92 33.21
N ALA A 26 84.58 -33.81 33.86
CA ALA A 26 83.43 -33.79 34.74
C ALA A 26 82.29 -33.12 33.96
N PRO A 27 81.10 -33.76 33.84
CA PRO A 27 79.98 -33.18 33.15
C PRO A 27 79.35 -32.14 34.09
N ASP A 28 79.69 -30.86 33.91
CA ASP A 28 78.86 -29.78 34.42
C ASP A 28 77.53 -29.78 33.64
N GLY A 29 76.64 -30.69 34.05
CA GLY A 29 75.27 -30.85 33.57
C GLY A 29 74.35 -29.72 34.06
N ASN A 30 74.80 -28.47 33.99
CA ASN A 30 73.96 -27.30 34.24
C ASN A 30 74.46 -26.04 33.51
N ARG A 31 74.69 -26.15 32.20
CA ARG A 31 74.58 -25.03 31.28
C ARG A 31 73.28 -25.24 30.51
N ASP A 32 72.25 -24.46 30.81
CA ASP A 32 71.06 -24.40 29.98
C ASP A 32 71.49 -24.19 28.54
N ASN A 33 71.36 -25.24 27.72
CA ASN A 33 71.73 -25.19 26.32
C ASN A 33 70.86 -24.09 25.67
N PRO A 34 71.45 -23.00 25.13
CA PRO A 34 70.67 -21.88 24.60
C PRO A 34 69.69 -22.35 23.51
N PHE A 35 70.08 -23.37 22.74
CA PHE A 35 69.22 -24.03 21.77
C PHE A 35 68.02 -24.77 22.38
N ARG A 36 68.11 -25.32 23.61
CA ARG A 36 66.96 -25.92 24.31
C ARG A 36 65.98 -24.85 24.78
N VAL A 37 66.49 -23.75 25.33
CA VAL A 37 65.65 -22.63 25.79
C VAL A 37 64.90 -21.99 24.60
N GLU A 38 65.60 -21.78 23.48
CA GLU A 38 64.99 -21.31 22.24
C GLU A 38 63.98 -22.32 21.67
N ASN A 39 64.28 -23.62 21.71
CA ASN A 39 63.35 -24.65 21.25
C ASN A 39 62.07 -24.70 22.11
N GLU A 40 62.19 -24.54 23.44
CA GLU A 40 61.03 -24.43 24.32
C GLU A 40 60.24 -23.13 24.07
N ALA A 41 60.91 -22.01 23.83
CA ALA A 41 60.26 -20.75 23.47
C ALA A 41 59.49 -20.86 22.15
N LEU A 42 60.10 -21.49 21.12
CA LEU A 42 59.47 -21.77 19.84
C LEU A 42 58.27 -22.71 19.98
N LYS A 43 58.36 -23.78 20.79
CA LYS A 43 57.23 -24.66 21.09
C LYS A 43 56.08 -23.93 21.78
N ARG A 44 56.38 -23.03 22.72
CA ARG A 44 55.36 -22.19 23.37
C ARG A 44 54.72 -21.20 22.39
N GLN A 45 55.49 -20.63 21.46
CA GLN A 45 54.94 -19.77 20.41
C GLN A 45 54.06 -20.55 19.43
N LEU A 46 54.48 -21.74 19.05
CA LEU A 46 53.73 -22.63 18.17
C LEU A 46 52.40 -23.06 18.82
N ALA A 47 52.41 -23.45 20.10
CA ALA A 47 51.19 -23.76 20.84
C ALA A 47 50.23 -22.57 20.93
N LYS A 48 50.75 -21.34 21.07
CA LYS A 48 49.93 -20.12 21.02
C LYS A 48 49.34 -19.89 19.64
N GLN A 49 50.10 -20.10 18.57
CA GLN A 49 49.61 -19.97 17.20
C GLN A 49 48.55 -21.03 16.87
N GLU A 50 48.74 -22.27 17.31
CA GLU A 50 47.74 -23.34 17.15
C GLU A 50 46.44 -23.02 17.91
N SER A 51 46.55 -22.47 19.13
CA SER A 51 45.38 -22.03 19.90
C SER A 51 44.63 -20.88 19.20
N LEU A 52 45.36 -19.91 18.62
CA LEU A 52 44.76 -18.83 17.84
C LEU A 52 44.09 -19.35 16.56
N LEU A 53 44.70 -20.31 15.87
CA LEU A 53 44.11 -20.95 14.69
C LEU A 53 42.81 -21.67 15.04
N GLY A 54 42.78 -22.40 16.18
CA GLY A 54 41.56 -23.03 16.68
C GLY A 54 40.46 -22.01 16.97
N SER A 55 40.79 -20.92 17.66
CA SER A 55 39.82 -19.85 17.97
C SER A 55 39.27 -19.16 16.72
N LEU A 56 40.12 -18.91 15.72
CA LEU A 56 39.70 -18.32 14.45
C LEU A 56 38.83 -19.29 13.63
N GLN A 57 39.15 -20.58 13.63
CA GLN A 57 38.35 -21.60 12.96
C GLN A 57 36.95 -21.70 13.59
N ASP A 58 36.86 -21.69 14.91
CA ASP A 58 35.58 -21.72 15.61
C ASP A 58 34.80 -20.42 15.42
N GLY A 59 35.47 -19.26 15.42
CA GLY A 59 34.87 -17.98 15.06
C GLY A 59 34.28 -17.99 13.64
N ASN A 60 34.97 -18.60 12.67
CA ASN A 60 34.48 -18.73 11.30
C ASN A 60 33.24 -19.64 11.21
N LYS A 61 33.20 -20.73 11.98
CA LYS A 61 31.99 -21.59 12.07
C LYS A 61 30.80 -20.83 12.63
N VAL A 62 30.98 -20.09 13.73
CA VAL A 62 29.92 -19.29 14.35
C VAL A 62 29.43 -18.20 13.40
N MET A 63 30.32 -17.53 12.69
CA MET A 63 29.95 -16.52 11.69
C MET A 63 29.15 -17.15 10.54
N GLN A 64 29.55 -18.32 10.06
CA GLN A 64 28.80 -19.03 9.02
C GLN A 64 27.40 -19.42 9.51
N GLN A 65 27.28 -19.91 10.75
CA GLN A 65 25.98 -20.21 11.36
C GLN A 65 25.10 -18.96 11.50
N GLN A 66 25.67 -17.79 11.84
CA GLN A 66 24.92 -16.54 11.89
C GLN A 66 24.42 -16.11 10.50
N ILE A 67 25.25 -16.28 9.47
CA ILE A 67 24.85 -16.00 8.08
C ILE A 67 23.69 -16.92 7.66
N ASP A 68 23.78 -18.21 7.99
CA ASP A 68 22.73 -19.18 7.67
C ASP A 68 21.42 -18.86 8.38
N LEU A 69 21.48 -18.48 9.67
CA LEU A 69 20.33 -18.05 10.44
C LEU A 69 19.67 -16.79 9.84
N LEU A 70 20.47 -15.76 9.54
CA LEU A 70 19.95 -14.52 8.93
C LEU A 70 19.30 -14.79 7.56
N ASN A 71 19.89 -15.67 6.75
CA ASN A 71 19.29 -16.06 5.48
C ASN A 71 17.97 -16.82 5.65
N GLN A 72 17.86 -17.62 6.70
CA GLN A 72 16.61 -18.28 7.05
C GLN A 72 15.56 -17.28 7.53
N GLU A 73 15.91 -16.39 8.46
CA GLU A 73 15.00 -15.34 8.95
C GLU A 73 14.52 -14.42 7.82
N LEU A 74 15.39 -14.06 6.88
CA LEU A 74 15.01 -13.29 5.69
C LEU A 74 14.01 -14.04 4.80
N ARG A 75 14.20 -15.35 4.61
CA ARG A 75 13.25 -16.18 3.83
C ARG A 75 11.90 -16.29 4.53
N ASP A 76 11.91 -16.51 5.83
CA ASP A 76 10.69 -16.67 6.62
C ASP A 76 9.92 -15.34 6.70
N ALA A 77 10.61 -14.23 6.94
CA ALA A 77 10.02 -12.89 6.93
C ALA A 77 9.44 -12.53 5.55
N LYS A 78 10.16 -12.84 4.47
CA LYS A 78 9.67 -12.63 3.10
C LYS A 78 8.40 -13.45 2.83
N SER A 79 8.39 -14.73 3.19
CA SER A 79 7.22 -15.60 3.01
C SER A 79 6.01 -15.10 3.79
N SER A 80 6.21 -14.65 5.04
CA SER A 80 5.13 -14.08 5.86
C SER A 80 4.59 -12.77 5.27
N MET A 81 5.47 -11.90 4.77
CA MET A 81 5.06 -10.65 4.13
C MET A 81 4.30 -10.89 2.81
N GLU A 82 4.70 -11.88 2.02
CA GLU A 82 3.98 -12.26 0.81
C GLU A 82 2.59 -12.83 1.11
N ALA A 83 2.45 -13.66 2.15
CA ALA A 83 1.15 -14.19 2.59
C ALA A 83 0.21 -13.07 3.05
N THR A 84 0.67 -12.17 3.93
CA THR A 84 -0.13 -11.04 4.41
C THR A 84 -0.54 -10.09 3.29
N LYS A 85 0.35 -9.85 2.32
CA LYS A 85 0.02 -9.06 1.11
C LYS A 85 -1.03 -9.75 0.25
N ALA A 86 -0.97 -11.07 0.09
CA ALA A 86 -1.96 -11.83 -0.66
C ALA A 86 -3.34 -11.78 0.00
N ASP A 87 -3.40 -11.93 1.33
CA ASP A 87 -4.65 -11.84 2.09
C ASP A 87 -5.24 -10.43 2.06
N ALA A 88 -4.41 -9.39 2.20
CA ALA A 88 -4.86 -8.01 2.06
C ALA A 88 -5.43 -7.74 0.66
N LYS A 89 -4.81 -8.28 -0.39
CA LYS A 89 -5.30 -8.15 -1.77
C LYS A 89 -6.64 -8.85 -1.95
N ARG A 90 -6.80 -10.08 -1.44
CA ARG A 90 -8.08 -10.81 -1.48
C ARG A 90 -9.19 -10.09 -0.74
N LEU A 91 -8.89 -9.52 0.43
CA LEU A 91 -9.86 -8.75 1.19
C LEU A 91 -10.29 -7.48 0.44
N ASN A 92 -9.35 -6.79 -0.21
CA ASN A 92 -9.66 -5.63 -1.04
C ASN A 92 -10.55 -6.01 -2.23
N GLU A 93 -10.22 -7.08 -2.95
CA GLU A 93 -11.04 -7.58 -4.07
C GLU A 93 -12.45 -7.96 -3.60
N HIS A 94 -12.58 -8.63 -2.45
CA HIS A 94 -13.87 -8.96 -1.86
C HIS A 94 -14.67 -7.71 -1.47
N MET A 95 -14.03 -6.70 -0.89
CA MET A 95 -14.68 -5.44 -0.51
C MET A 95 -15.12 -4.64 -1.74
N GLU A 96 -14.32 -4.62 -2.80
CA GLU A 96 -14.70 -3.99 -4.08
C GLU A 96 -15.91 -4.67 -4.72
N LEU A 97 -15.96 -6.01 -4.70
CA LEU A 97 -17.12 -6.78 -5.16
C LEU A 97 -18.37 -6.46 -4.33
N GLN A 98 -18.25 -6.45 -3.00
CA GLN A 98 -19.36 -6.09 -2.11
C GLN A 98 -19.83 -4.66 -2.32
N LEU A 99 -18.92 -3.71 -2.55
CA LEU A 99 -19.28 -2.33 -2.87
C LEU A 99 -19.98 -2.21 -4.23
N ALA A 100 -19.52 -2.94 -5.24
CA ALA A 100 -20.16 -2.97 -6.55
C ALA A 100 -21.57 -3.59 -6.48
N GLU A 101 -21.72 -4.69 -5.75
CA GLU A 101 -23.01 -5.34 -5.51
C GLU A 101 -23.96 -4.44 -4.71
N THR A 102 -23.47 -3.82 -3.64
CA THR A 102 -24.24 -2.87 -2.83
C THR A 102 -24.69 -1.67 -3.67
N LYS A 103 -23.79 -1.10 -4.48
CA LYS A 103 -24.14 -0.01 -5.41
C LYS A 103 -25.21 -0.43 -6.41
N ARG A 104 -25.13 -1.65 -6.96
CA ARG A 104 -26.16 -2.19 -7.88
C ARG A 104 -27.49 -2.41 -7.16
N MET A 105 -27.47 -2.97 -5.95
CA MET A 105 -28.67 -3.19 -5.15
C MET A 105 -29.35 -1.86 -4.80
N ILE A 106 -28.57 -0.87 -4.35
CA ILE A 106 -29.06 0.48 -4.09
C ILE A 106 -29.62 1.10 -5.38
N ALA A 107 -28.92 0.98 -6.52
CA ALA A 107 -29.40 1.51 -7.79
C ALA A 107 -30.70 0.84 -8.26
N ASN A 108 -30.84 -0.48 -8.06
CA ASN A 108 -32.05 -1.22 -8.40
C ASN A 108 -33.21 -0.88 -7.46
N GLN A 109 -32.95 -0.81 -6.15
CA GLN A 109 -33.93 -0.41 -5.16
C GLN A 109 -34.39 1.03 -5.38
N MET A 110 -33.46 1.94 -5.72
CA MET A 110 -33.81 3.29 -6.15
C MET A 110 -34.59 3.27 -7.46
N ALA A 111 -34.23 2.46 -8.46
CA ALA A 111 -34.97 2.38 -9.72
C ALA A 111 -36.41 1.85 -9.54
N GLU A 112 -36.62 0.93 -8.60
CA GLU A 112 -37.94 0.41 -8.25
C GLU A 112 -38.76 1.42 -7.44
N SER A 113 -38.16 2.10 -6.46
CA SER A 113 -38.83 3.19 -5.74
C SER A 113 -39.14 4.37 -6.68
N LEU A 114 -38.24 4.69 -7.61
CA LEU A 114 -38.42 5.73 -8.63
C LEU A 114 -39.51 5.37 -9.64
N LYS A 115 -39.68 4.09 -10.03
CA LYS A 115 -40.81 3.67 -10.88
C LYS A 115 -42.17 3.90 -10.20
N VAL A 116 -42.23 3.77 -8.87
CA VAL A 116 -43.42 4.11 -8.09
C VAL A 116 -43.58 5.63 -7.96
N GLU A 117 -42.47 6.36 -7.90
CA GLU A 117 -42.44 7.81 -7.75
C GLU A 117 -42.68 8.59 -9.05
N GLU A 118 -42.40 7.98 -10.21
CA GLU A 118 -42.67 8.49 -11.57
C GLU A 118 -44.18 8.57 -11.87
N LYS A 119 -45.03 7.81 -11.13
CA LYS A 119 -46.48 8.03 -11.11
C LYS A 119 -46.77 9.40 -10.49
N GLY A 120 -46.78 10.44 -11.31
CA GLY A 120 -47.07 11.82 -10.93
C GLY A 120 -45.94 12.82 -11.22
N ALA A 121 -44.80 12.39 -11.77
CA ALA A 121 -43.75 13.29 -12.23
C ALA A 121 -44.10 13.87 -13.61
N GLN A 122 -43.78 15.14 -13.86
CA GLN A 122 -43.78 15.66 -15.23
C GLN A 122 -42.60 15.07 -16.00
N SER A 123 -42.82 14.74 -17.28
CA SER A 123 -41.77 14.20 -18.14
C SER A 123 -41.77 14.85 -19.51
N ASP A 124 -40.60 14.86 -20.12
CA ASP A 124 -40.36 15.36 -21.47
C ASP A 124 -39.35 14.48 -22.20
N THR A 125 -39.41 14.47 -23.53
CA THR A 125 -38.51 13.67 -24.38
C THR A 125 -37.63 14.60 -25.21
N LEU A 126 -36.33 14.51 -24.98
CA LEU A 126 -35.35 15.43 -25.52
C LEU A 126 -34.57 14.76 -26.65
N PRO A 127 -34.50 15.35 -27.86
CA PRO A 127 -33.75 14.81 -28.99
C PRO A 127 -32.25 15.11 -28.85
N ARG A 128 -31.67 14.74 -27.69
CA ARG A 128 -30.27 14.98 -27.32
C ARG A 128 -29.75 13.79 -26.51
N PRO A 129 -28.47 13.42 -26.67
CA PRO A 129 -27.89 12.29 -25.94
C PRO A 129 -27.80 12.57 -24.44
N MET A 130 -28.04 11.54 -23.62
CA MET A 130 -28.14 11.64 -22.16
C MET A 130 -26.95 12.34 -21.48
N PRO A 131 -25.69 12.13 -21.90
CA PRO A 131 -24.56 12.86 -21.30
C PRO A 131 -24.65 14.38 -21.46
N THR A 132 -25.21 14.86 -22.58
CA THR A 132 -25.39 16.30 -22.84
C THR A 132 -26.49 16.86 -21.95
N VAL A 133 -27.63 16.17 -21.89
CA VAL A 133 -28.77 16.56 -21.04
C VAL A 133 -28.36 16.56 -19.57
N ALA A 134 -27.66 15.53 -19.11
CA ALA A 134 -27.14 15.41 -17.75
C ALA A 134 -26.32 16.63 -17.33
N LYS A 135 -25.38 17.06 -18.18
CA LYS A 135 -24.57 18.26 -17.92
C LYS A 135 -25.44 19.52 -17.82
N VAL A 136 -26.37 19.70 -18.74
CA VAL A 136 -27.24 20.89 -18.74
C VAL A 136 -28.18 20.91 -17.53
N VAL A 137 -28.65 19.75 -17.08
CA VAL A 137 -29.44 19.62 -15.85
C VAL A 137 -28.62 20.05 -14.64
N GLU A 138 -27.40 19.53 -14.49
CA GLU A 138 -26.49 19.91 -13.40
C GLU A 138 -26.22 21.43 -13.40
N ASP A 139 -25.91 21.99 -14.58
CA ASP A 139 -25.66 23.42 -14.73
C ASP A 139 -26.92 24.26 -14.45
N ALA A 140 -28.10 23.83 -14.91
CA ALA A 140 -29.36 24.54 -14.68
C ALA A 140 -29.75 24.56 -13.20
N LEU A 141 -29.59 23.43 -12.49
CA LEU A 141 -29.82 23.35 -11.06
C LEU A 141 -28.85 24.25 -10.29
N ALA A 142 -27.55 24.20 -10.63
CA ALA A 142 -26.52 25.02 -10.00
C ALA A 142 -26.74 26.53 -10.24
N ARG A 143 -27.07 26.95 -11.47
CA ARG A 143 -27.40 28.36 -11.80
C ARG A 143 -28.61 28.87 -11.03
N ASN A 144 -29.60 28.01 -10.80
CA ASN A 144 -30.75 28.33 -9.97
C ASN A 144 -30.49 28.15 -8.48
N GLY A 145 -29.25 27.87 -8.07
CA GLY A 145 -28.79 27.76 -6.70
C GLY A 145 -29.36 26.56 -5.95
N TYR A 146 -29.59 25.43 -6.64
CA TYR A 146 -29.87 24.14 -6.02
C TYR A 146 -28.58 23.33 -5.94
N HIS A 147 -28.26 22.88 -4.73
CA HIS A 147 -27.16 21.94 -4.51
C HIS A 147 -27.68 20.50 -4.62
N LEU A 148 -26.85 19.59 -5.14
CA LEU A 148 -27.19 18.19 -5.26
C LEU A 148 -26.91 17.48 -3.94
N LYS A 149 -27.95 16.93 -3.32
CA LYS A 149 -27.86 16.04 -2.16
C LYS A 149 -27.38 14.65 -2.58
N VAL A 150 -27.89 14.15 -3.70
CA VAL A 150 -27.56 12.84 -4.27
C VAL A 150 -27.42 12.99 -5.79
N SER A 151 -26.38 12.37 -6.35
CA SER A 151 -26.18 12.23 -7.79
C SER A 151 -25.76 10.79 -8.08
N VAL A 152 -26.55 10.11 -8.91
CA VAL A 152 -26.25 8.76 -9.40
C VAL A 152 -26.24 8.82 -10.91
N LYS A 153 -25.12 8.44 -11.54
CA LYS A 153 -24.97 8.44 -12.99
C LYS A 153 -24.44 7.10 -13.47
N THR A 154 -25.13 6.54 -14.45
CA THR A 154 -24.74 5.34 -15.19
C THR A 154 -24.82 5.64 -16.68
N ASP A 155 -24.43 4.69 -17.52
CA ASP A 155 -24.44 4.88 -18.99
C ASP A 155 -25.86 5.00 -19.57
N GLN A 156 -26.86 4.43 -18.88
CA GLN A 156 -28.24 4.39 -19.36
C GLN A 156 -29.21 5.26 -18.55
N ARG A 157 -28.83 5.63 -17.32
CA ARG A 157 -29.70 6.40 -16.41
C ARG A 157 -28.90 7.35 -15.53
N ALA A 158 -29.48 8.51 -15.25
CA ALA A 158 -29.00 9.41 -14.21
C ALA A 158 -30.15 9.84 -13.29
N VAL A 159 -29.86 10.02 -12.00
CA VAL A 159 -30.82 10.48 -11.00
C VAL A 159 -30.15 11.53 -10.13
N TYR A 160 -30.83 12.67 -9.98
CA TYR A 160 -30.37 13.81 -9.21
C TYR A 160 -31.41 14.17 -8.18
N VAL A 161 -30.98 14.35 -6.93
CA VAL A 161 -31.83 14.83 -5.85
C VAL A 161 -31.21 16.09 -5.30
N THR A 162 -31.95 17.20 -5.30
CA THR A 162 -31.47 18.46 -4.75
C THR A 162 -31.61 18.48 -3.22
N GLU A 163 -30.85 19.35 -2.58
CA GLU A 163 -31.16 19.79 -1.22
C GLU A 163 -32.47 20.59 -1.20
N ARG A 164 -33.06 20.69 0.00
CA ARG A 164 -34.22 21.55 0.23
C ARG A 164 -33.78 23.00 0.28
N LYS A 165 -34.30 23.80 -0.63
CA LYS A 165 -34.04 25.25 -0.72
C LYS A 165 -35.28 26.02 -0.32
N ILE A 166 -35.13 27.08 0.46
CA ILE A 166 -36.19 28.08 0.64
C ILE A 166 -35.97 29.20 -0.39
N SER A 167 -36.93 29.40 -1.29
CA SER A 167 -36.88 30.42 -2.32
C SER A 167 -36.89 31.82 -1.71
N SER A 168 -35.80 32.55 -1.95
CA SER A 168 -35.77 34.01 -1.83
C SER A 168 -36.53 34.64 -3.02
N PRO A 169 -36.92 35.92 -2.96
CA PRO A 169 -37.74 36.54 -4.01
C PRO A 169 -37.20 36.54 -5.45
N ALA A 170 -35.94 36.15 -5.68
CA ALA A 170 -35.26 36.27 -6.97
C ALA A 170 -35.07 34.93 -7.73
N THR A 171 -35.70 33.83 -7.29
CA THR A 171 -35.50 32.49 -7.85
C THR A 171 -36.69 32.00 -8.71
N LEU A 172 -36.53 30.84 -9.35
CA LEU A 172 -37.51 30.13 -10.21
C LEU A 172 -38.92 29.91 -9.58
N GLU A 173 -39.12 30.33 -8.34
CA GLU A 173 -40.22 29.98 -7.45
C GLU A 173 -40.82 31.21 -6.76
N VAL A 174 -42.03 31.04 -6.22
CA VAL A 174 -42.71 32.06 -5.43
C VAL A 174 -41.96 32.29 -4.12
N THR A 175 -41.85 33.54 -3.67
CA THR A 175 -41.18 33.92 -2.41
C THR A 175 -41.72 33.13 -1.21
N GLY A 176 -40.83 32.58 -0.38
CA GLY A 176 -41.20 31.88 0.85
C GLY A 176 -41.63 30.42 0.63
N SER A 177 -41.31 29.83 -0.51
CA SER A 177 -41.55 28.41 -0.76
C SER A 177 -40.32 27.57 -0.43
N ARG A 178 -40.53 26.33 0.02
CA ARG A 178 -39.45 25.35 0.24
C ARG A 178 -39.57 24.26 -0.82
N ASN A 179 -38.45 23.96 -1.47
CA ASN A 179 -38.41 23.11 -2.64
C ASN A 179 -37.27 22.14 -2.68
N GLN A 180 -37.60 20.94 -3.15
CA GLN A 180 -36.66 19.88 -3.46
C GLN A 180 -37.08 19.21 -4.76
N TYR A 181 -36.12 19.00 -5.65
CA TYR A 181 -36.35 18.34 -6.92
C TYR A 181 -35.71 16.96 -6.95
N LEU A 182 -36.42 16.05 -7.59
CA LEU A 182 -35.95 14.76 -8.04
C LEU A 182 -35.99 14.78 -9.57
N VAL A 183 -34.82 14.66 -10.20
CA VAL A 183 -34.69 14.64 -11.66
C VAL A 183 -34.18 13.28 -12.09
N SER A 184 -34.89 12.63 -13.00
CA SER A 184 -34.49 11.36 -13.60
C SER A 184 -34.21 11.55 -15.10
N LEU A 185 -33.13 10.92 -15.57
CA LEU A 185 -32.78 10.84 -16.97
C LEU A 185 -32.68 9.38 -17.37
N GLU A 186 -33.25 9.04 -18.52
CA GLU A 186 -33.15 7.72 -19.12
C GLU A 186 -32.72 7.86 -20.58
N ALA A 187 -31.60 7.22 -20.92
CA ALA A 187 -31.13 7.14 -22.29
C ALA A 187 -32.06 6.20 -23.08
N LEU A 188 -32.68 6.74 -24.12
CA LEU A 188 -33.48 5.99 -25.09
C LEU A 188 -32.64 5.70 -26.35
N PRO A 189 -33.08 4.78 -27.21
CA PRO A 189 -32.49 4.59 -28.53
C PRO A 189 -32.42 5.91 -29.33
N ASP A 190 -31.58 5.93 -30.37
CA ASP A 190 -31.41 7.07 -31.29
C ASP A 190 -30.90 8.37 -30.65
N SER A 191 -30.12 8.24 -29.57
CA SER A 191 -29.57 9.40 -28.82
C SER A 191 -30.66 10.34 -28.29
N VAL A 192 -31.82 9.78 -27.95
CA VAL A 192 -32.92 10.49 -27.30
C VAL A 192 -32.80 10.30 -25.79
N THR A 193 -33.23 11.28 -25.00
CA THR A 193 -33.24 11.20 -23.55
C THR A 193 -34.63 11.51 -23.01
N LYS A 194 -35.16 10.64 -22.17
CA LYS A 194 -36.35 10.93 -21.38
C LYS A 194 -35.93 11.66 -20.11
N LEU A 195 -36.48 12.84 -19.88
CA LEU A 195 -36.32 13.65 -18.69
C LEU A 195 -37.59 13.52 -17.84
N GLY A 196 -37.45 13.14 -16.57
CA GLY A 196 -38.51 13.18 -15.57
C GLY A 196 -38.14 14.18 -14.48
N VAL A 197 -39.11 14.98 -14.04
CA VAL A 197 -38.96 15.95 -12.96
C VAL A 197 -40.11 15.79 -11.99
N LYS A 198 -39.76 15.63 -10.72
CA LYS A 198 -40.69 15.64 -9.59
C LYS A 198 -40.25 16.66 -8.55
N ALA A 199 -41.19 17.41 -8.00
CA ALA A 199 -40.93 18.41 -6.98
C ALA A 199 -41.68 18.07 -5.69
N GLU A 200 -40.99 18.24 -4.57
CA GLU A 200 -41.61 18.39 -3.25
C GLU A 200 -41.67 19.90 -2.96
N PHE A 201 -42.85 20.49 -3.19
CA PHE A 201 -43.10 21.92 -3.04
C PHE A 201 -43.98 22.21 -1.83
N GLU A 202 -43.50 23.11 -0.97
CA GLU A 202 -44.17 23.53 0.25
C GLU A 202 -44.16 25.06 0.36
N ARG A 203 -45.17 25.65 1.02
CA ARG A 203 -45.18 27.09 1.33
C ARG A 203 -44.84 27.33 2.79
N VAL A 204 -43.92 28.23 3.06
CA VAL A 204 -43.54 28.64 4.42
C VAL A 204 -44.25 29.95 4.74
N ALA A 205 -45.23 29.90 5.64
CA ALA A 205 -45.94 31.08 6.12
C ALA A 205 -45.10 31.88 7.14
N GLN A 206 -45.52 33.12 7.41
CA GLN A 206 -44.94 33.95 8.47
C GLN A 206 -44.99 33.19 9.81
N GLY A 207 -43.82 33.01 10.45
CA GLY A 207 -43.67 32.21 11.67
C GLY A 207 -43.22 30.76 11.47
N GLY A 208 -42.80 30.36 10.25
CA GLY A 208 -42.18 29.05 9.99
C GLY A 208 -43.16 27.88 9.86
N ARG A 209 -44.46 28.17 9.78
CA ARG A 209 -45.49 27.15 9.53
C ARG A 209 -45.44 26.70 8.08
N ILE A 210 -45.46 25.39 7.86
CA ILE A 210 -45.50 24.78 6.54
C ILE A 210 -46.95 24.59 6.11
N LEU A 211 -47.29 25.10 4.94
CA LEU A 211 -48.57 24.91 4.27
C LEU A 211 -48.38 23.90 3.14
N SER A 212 -49.27 22.92 3.08
CA SER A 212 -49.37 22.02 1.93
C SER A 212 -49.83 22.80 0.71
N VAL A 213 -49.37 22.35 -0.44
CA VAL A 213 -49.60 23.02 -1.72
C VAL A 213 -50.41 22.08 -2.61
N SER A 214 -51.27 22.65 -3.47
CA SER A 214 -52.05 21.88 -4.42
C SER A 214 -51.17 21.14 -5.43
N HIS A 215 -51.67 20.01 -5.96
CA HIS A 215 -50.97 19.24 -6.99
C HIS A 215 -50.74 20.06 -8.28
N GLU A 216 -51.63 21.00 -8.58
CA GLU A 216 -51.52 21.90 -9.74
C GLU A 216 -50.29 22.82 -9.63
N GLU A 217 -50.10 23.45 -8.47
CA GLU A 217 -48.94 24.32 -8.22
C GLU A 217 -47.62 23.54 -8.25
N THR A 218 -47.60 22.32 -7.72
CA THR A 218 -46.42 21.43 -7.82
C THR A 218 -46.12 21.08 -9.28
N THR A 219 -47.15 20.72 -10.04
CA THR A 219 -47.03 20.36 -11.47
C THR A 219 -46.51 21.52 -12.31
N GLU A 220 -47.00 22.73 -12.03
CA GLU A 220 -46.55 23.96 -12.70
C GLU A 220 -45.05 24.21 -12.47
N ILE A 221 -44.56 23.96 -11.26
CA ILE A 221 -43.15 24.16 -10.93
C ILE A 221 -42.25 23.08 -11.54
N GLU A 222 -42.71 21.83 -11.58
CA GLU A 222 -42.05 20.77 -12.34
C GLU A 222 -41.93 21.14 -13.82
N ARG A 223 -43.01 21.67 -14.42
CA ARG A 223 -43.02 22.16 -15.81
C ARG A 223 -42.06 23.33 -16.05
N ARG A 224 -41.94 24.26 -15.09
CA ARG A 224 -41.00 25.39 -15.19
C ARG A 224 -39.56 24.91 -15.23
N LEU A 225 -39.18 23.93 -14.40
CA LEU A 225 -37.83 23.39 -14.42
C LEU A 225 -37.52 22.69 -15.75
N ILE A 226 -38.47 21.91 -16.28
CA ILE A 226 -38.34 21.30 -17.63
C ILE A 226 -38.15 22.39 -18.69
N THR A 227 -38.93 23.47 -18.64
CA THR A 227 -38.83 24.59 -19.59
C THR A 227 -37.47 25.28 -19.50
N GLU A 228 -36.93 25.47 -18.30
CA GLU A 228 -35.61 26.08 -18.09
C GLU A 228 -34.48 25.18 -18.62
N ILE A 229 -34.58 23.86 -18.42
CA ILE A 229 -33.63 22.90 -18.99
C ILE A 229 -33.69 22.93 -20.52
N ASN A 230 -34.89 22.93 -21.11
CA ASN A 230 -35.07 23.04 -22.56
C ASN A 230 -34.44 24.32 -23.12
N LYS A 231 -34.70 25.45 -22.49
CA LYS A 231 -34.10 26.74 -22.86
C LYS A 231 -32.58 26.72 -22.78
N ALA A 232 -32.01 26.07 -21.76
CA ALA A 232 -30.57 25.91 -21.62
C ALA A 232 -29.97 24.97 -22.68
N LEU A 233 -30.73 23.96 -23.14
CA LEU A 233 -30.35 23.07 -24.25
C LEU A 233 -30.37 23.78 -25.61
N GLU A 234 -31.28 24.73 -25.80
CA GLU A 234 -31.38 25.56 -27.02
C GLU A 234 -30.30 26.64 -27.08
N SER A 235 -29.85 27.15 -25.93
CA SER A 235 -28.88 28.25 -25.82
C SER A 235 -27.65 27.91 -24.97
N PRO A 236 -26.78 26.99 -25.44
CA PRO A 236 -25.58 26.59 -24.69
C PRO A 236 -24.54 27.72 -24.51
N SER A 237 -24.71 28.86 -25.20
CA SER A 237 -23.71 29.92 -25.40
C SER A 237 -23.72 31.09 -24.41
N LYS A 238 -24.45 31.00 -23.29
CA LYS A 238 -24.16 31.85 -22.11
C LYS A 238 -23.38 31.04 -21.09
N THR A 239 -22.16 30.68 -21.46
CA THR A 239 -21.11 30.15 -20.58
C THR A 239 -19.88 31.02 -20.68
#